data_AF-A0A924NAK8-F1
#
_entry.id   AF-A0A924NAK8-F1
#
_cell.length_a   1.000
_cell.length_b   1.000
_cell.length_c   1.000
_cell.angle_alpha   90.00
_cell.angle_beta   90.00
_cell.angle_gamma   90.00
#
_symmetry.space_group_name_H-M   'P 1'
#
loop_
_entity.id
_entity.type
_entity.pdbx_description
1 polymer ?
#
loop_
_entity_poly.entity_id
_entity_poly.type
_entity_poly.pdbx_seq_one_letter_code
_entity_poly.pdbx_strand_id
1 'polypeptide(L)'
;AALAAALFNGSARGWTGRGTGVDDAGLALETQVVVDGLTLHAGVTDNPLQALRCLGGRELAAMSGAIARARELRIPVILDGFICTAAAAVLERCAPGALDHTVAGHVSAEGAHRALLGHLGKAPLLDLGLRLGEGSGAALAIGVLKGALACHSGMSTFAEAGVVGG
;
A
#
# COMPACT_ATOMS: atom_id res chain seq x y z
N ALA A 1 -0.31 -6.26 -9.59
CA ALA A 1 -0.98 -7.58 -9.51
C ALA A 1 0.01 -8.72 -9.24
N ALA A 2 0.93 -9.04 -10.17
CA ALA A 2 1.84 -10.18 -10.03
C ALA A 2 2.67 -10.21 -8.73
N LEU A 3 3.25 -9.07 -8.34
CA LEU A 3 3.99 -8.99 -7.08
C LEU A 3 3.11 -9.29 -5.86
N ALA A 4 1.90 -8.73 -5.79
CA ALA A 4 0.98 -9.00 -4.67
C ALA A 4 0.56 -10.48 -4.62
N ALA A 5 0.29 -11.08 -5.80
CA ALA A 5 -0.01 -12.50 -5.91
C ALA A 5 1.15 -13.40 -5.43
N ALA A 6 2.40 -13.04 -5.77
CA ALA A 6 3.58 -13.76 -5.32
C ALA A 6 3.79 -13.64 -3.80
N LEU A 7 3.50 -12.48 -3.21
CA LEU A 7 3.76 -12.22 -1.79
C LEU A 7 2.70 -12.81 -0.85
N PHE A 8 1.44 -12.85 -1.28
CA PHE A 8 0.30 -13.21 -0.43
C PHE A 8 -0.52 -14.41 -0.93
N ASN A 9 -0.05 -15.08 -1.99
CA ASN A 9 -0.77 -16.14 -2.67
C ASN A 9 -2.15 -15.67 -3.20
N GLY A 10 -2.95 -16.62 -3.68
CA GLY A 10 -4.26 -16.35 -4.26
C GLY A 10 -4.24 -16.37 -5.79
N SER A 11 -5.44 -16.41 -6.39
CA SER A 11 -5.55 -16.45 -7.85
C SER A 11 -5.11 -15.11 -8.47
N ALA A 12 -4.47 -15.15 -9.63
CA ALA A 12 -4.12 -13.94 -10.40
C ALA A 12 -5.33 -13.02 -10.57
N ARG A 13 -6.51 -13.60 -10.82
CA ARG A 13 -7.79 -12.89 -10.97
C ARG A 13 -8.21 -12.08 -9.73
N GLY A 14 -7.80 -12.51 -8.54
CA GLY A 14 -8.06 -11.76 -7.30
C GLY A 14 -7.17 -10.52 -7.14
N TRP A 15 -6.08 -10.44 -7.90
CA TRP A 15 -5.08 -9.38 -7.82
C TRP A 15 -5.05 -8.45 -9.03
N THR A 16 -5.69 -8.83 -10.14
CA THR A 16 -5.89 -8.00 -11.33
C THR A 16 -7.14 -7.14 -11.20
N GLY A 17 -7.16 -6.02 -11.92
CA GLY A 17 -8.21 -5.02 -11.86
C GLY A 17 -8.30 -4.25 -13.16
N ARG A 18 -9.28 -3.36 -13.32
CA ARG A 18 -9.43 -2.62 -14.58
C ARG A 18 -8.41 -1.48 -14.74
N GLY A 19 -7.66 -1.12 -13.70
CA GLY A 19 -6.63 -0.09 -13.80
C GLY A 19 -7.19 1.23 -14.37
N THR A 20 -6.58 1.65 -15.48
CA THR A 20 -6.95 2.83 -16.26
C THR A 20 -8.30 2.72 -16.99
N GLY A 21 -9.02 1.61 -16.86
CA GLY A 21 -10.36 1.41 -17.42
C GLY A 21 -10.40 0.41 -18.58
N VAL A 22 -9.58 -0.65 -18.53
CA VAL A 22 -9.56 -1.68 -19.58
C VAL A 22 -10.87 -2.45 -19.65
N ASP A 23 -11.20 -2.91 -20.86
CA ASP A 23 -12.35 -3.78 -21.11
C ASP A 23 -12.10 -5.22 -20.62
N ASP A 24 -13.05 -6.11 -20.88
CA ASP A 24 -12.97 -7.50 -20.41
C ASP A 24 -11.84 -8.28 -21.09
N ALA A 25 -11.53 -7.97 -22.35
CA ALA A 25 -10.41 -8.56 -23.05
C ALA A 25 -9.07 -8.11 -22.44
N GLY A 26 -8.93 -6.82 -22.13
CA GLY A 26 -7.76 -6.27 -21.44
C GLY A 26 -7.56 -6.87 -20.05
N LEU A 27 -8.64 -7.03 -19.26
CA LEU A 27 -8.57 -7.68 -17.95
C LEU A 27 -8.19 -9.17 -18.05
N ALA A 28 -8.73 -9.88 -19.04
CA ALA A 28 -8.37 -11.27 -19.29
C ALA A 28 -6.88 -11.41 -19.67
N LEU A 29 -6.39 -10.53 -20.55
CA LEU A 29 -4.99 -10.49 -20.95
C LEU A 29 -4.08 -10.15 -19.77
N GLU A 30 -4.41 -9.14 -18.96
CA GLU A 30 -3.65 -8.81 -17.75
C GLU A 30 -3.56 -10.01 -16.81
N THR A 31 -4.69 -10.69 -16.60
CA THR A 31 -4.76 -11.88 -15.75
C THR A 31 -3.87 -13.00 -16.29
N GLN A 32 -3.89 -13.24 -17.60
CA GLN A 32 -3.03 -14.23 -18.24
C GLN A 32 -1.54 -13.88 -18.08
N VAL A 33 -1.15 -12.63 -18.35
CA VAL A 33 0.24 -12.16 -18.20
C VAL A 33 0.73 -12.32 -16.76
N VAL A 34 -0.13 -12.05 -15.77
CA VAL A 34 0.18 -12.29 -14.36
C VAL A 34 0.41 -13.79 -14.08
N VAL A 35 -0.44 -14.68 -14.62
CA VAL A 35 -0.26 -16.13 -14.50
C VAL A 35 1.05 -16.58 -15.13
N ASP A 36 1.37 -16.09 -16.33
CA ASP A 36 2.59 -16.46 -17.05
C ASP A 36 3.83 -16.03 -16.27
N GLY A 37 3.85 -14.81 -15.72
CA GLY A 37 4.94 -14.32 -14.88
C GLY A 37 5.13 -15.14 -13.61
N LEU A 38 4.04 -15.47 -12.90
CA LEU A 38 4.08 -16.32 -11.71
C LEU A 38 4.60 -17.72 -12.03
N THR A 39 4.20 -18.29 -13.16
CA THR A 39 4.63 -19.62 -13.62
C THR A 39 6.10 -19.63 -13.98
N LEU A 40 6.57 -18.62 -14.73
CA LEU A 40 7.97 -18.49 -15.14
C LEU A 40 8.94 -18.38 -13.95
N HIS A 41 8.49 -17.74 -12.87
CA HIS A 41 9.31 -17.48 -11.68
C HIS A 41 8.91 -18.34 -10.47
N ALA A 42 8.20 -19.45 -10.70
CA ALA A 42 7.84 -20.40 -9.67
C ALA A 42 9.08 -20.92 -8.92
N GLY A 43 9.00 -21.01 -7.59
CA GLY A 43 10.09 -21.47 -6.72
C GLY A 43 11.21 -20.45 -6.47
N VAL A 44 11.17 -19.28 -7.11
CA VAL A 44 12.12 -18.17 -6.87
C VAL A 44 11.50 -17.07 -6.01
N THR A 45 10.18 -16.92 -6.11
CA THR A 45 9.39 -15.84 -5.51
C THR A 45 9.09 -16.02 -4.02
N ASP A 46 9.48 -17.13 -3.41
CA ASP A 46 9.41 -17.34 -1.95
C ASP A 46 10.28 -16.33 -1.18
N ASN A 47 11.33 -15.83 -1.82
CA ASN A 47 12.10 -14.70 -1.32
C ASN A 47 11.46 -13.38 -1.82
N PRO A 48 11.03 -12.47 -0.93
CA PRO A 48 10.33 -11.25 -1.34
C PRO A 48 11.14 -10.31 -2.23
N LEU A 49 12.47 -10.23 -2.03
CA LEU A 49 13.34 -9.42 -2.89
C LEU A 49 13.51 -10.07 -4.27
N GLN A 50 13.48 -11.40 -4.35
CA GLN A 50 13.46 -12.09 -5.64
C GLN A 50 12.11 -11.91 -6.34
N ALA A 51 11.00 -11.92 -5.60
CA ALA A 51 9.69 -11.56 -6.15
C ALA A 51 9.67 -10.13 -6.72
N LEU A 52 10.23 -9.16 -5.99
CA LEU A 52 10.38 -7.80 -6.48
C LEU A 52 11.26 -7.72 -7.74
N ARG A 53 12.37 -8.46 -7.77
CA ARG A 53 13.28 -8.52 -8.93
C ARG A 53 12.61 -9.10 -10.18
N CYS A 54 11.80 -10.14 -10.02
CA CYS A 54 11.21 -10.91 -11.12
C CYS A 54 9.86 -10.35 -11.59
N LEU A 55 9.01 -9.90 -10.67
CA LEU A 55 7.61 -9.54 -10.92
C LEU A 55 7.27 -8.09 -10.58
N GLY A 56 8.25 -7.32 -10.13
CA GLY A 56 8.12 -5.90 -9.89
C GLY A 56 8.52 -5.04 -11.09
N GLY A 57 8.88 -3.79 -10.79
CA GLY A 57 9.38 -2.80 -11.73
C GLY A 57 10.44 -1.92 -11.04
N ARG A 58 11.15 -1.09 -11.82
CA ARG A 58 12.20 -0.21 -11.28
C ARG A 58 11.62 0.80 -10.29
N GLU A 59 10.42 1.28 -10.57
CA GLU A 59 9.63 2.18 -9.75
C GLU A 59 9.16 1.52 -8.46
N LEU A 60 8.73 0.24 -8.48
CA LEU A 60 8.41 -0.51 -7.26
C LEU A 60 9.66 -0.73 -6.40
N ALA A 61 10.80 -1.02 -7.03
CA ALA A 61 12.07 -1.17 -6.31
C ALA A 61 12.53 0.16 -5.69
N ALA A 62 12.39 1.26 -6.42
CA ALA A 62 12.67 2.61 -5.92
C ALA A 62 11.76 2.98 -4.75
N MET A 63 10.45 2.74 -4.84
CA MET A 63 9.51 2.96 -3.73
C MET A 63 9.86 2.11 -2.52
N SER A 64 10.14 0.80 -2.71
CA SER A 64 10.53 -0.09 -1.62
C SER A 64 11.80 0.41 -0.91
N GLY A 65 12.82 0.81 -1.67
CA GLY A 65 14.05 1.38 -1.12
C GLY A 65 13.82 2.71 -0.37
N ALA A 66 12.98 3.59 -0.92
CA ALA A 66 12.63 4.86 -0.27
C ALA A 66 11.90 4.64 1.06
N ILE A 67 10.93 3.71 1.09
CA ILE A 67 10.17 3.38 2.30
C ILE A 67 11.09 2.76 3.36
N ALA A 68 12.00 1.86 2.96
CA ALA A 68 12.99 1.28 3.86
C ALA A 68 13.92 2.34 4.43
N ARG A 69 14.42 3.27 3.59
CA ARG A 69 15.28 4.36 4.06
C ARG A 69 14.53 5.32 4.99
N ALA A 70 13.26 5.59 4.74
CA ALA A 70 12.43 6.40 5.62
C ALA A 70 12.34 5.78 7.02
N ARG A 71 12.23 4.45 7.13
CA ARG A 71 12.25 3.74 8.41
C ARG A 71 13.53 3.96 9.19
N GLU A 72 14.68 3.78 8.54
CA GLU A 72 16.00 4.01 9.14
C GLU A 72 16.18 5.45 9.63
N LEU A 73 15.54 6.40 8.94
CA LEU A 73 15.54 7.81 9.31
C LEU A 73 14.44 8.19 10.31
N ARG A 74 13.60 7.23 10.74
CA ARG A 74 12.43 7.45 11.60
C ARG A 74 11.44 8.47 11.03
N ILE A 75 11.30 8.48 9.70
CA ILE A 75 10.36 9.33 8.98
C ILE A 75 9.08 8.52 8.71
N PRO A 76 7.90 8.96 9.20
CA PRO A 76 6.66 8.28 8.89
C PRO A 76 6.32 8.41 7.40
N VAL A 77 5.74 7.37 6.82
CA VAL A 77 5.34 7.35 5.41
C VAL A 77 3.84 7.17 5.27
N ILE A 78 3.21 7.97 4.41
CA ILE A 78 1.82 7.78 4.02
C ILE A 78 1.81 7.01 2.69
N LEU A 79 1.28 5.80 2.71
CA LEU A 79 1.13 4.96 1.52
C LEU A 79 -0.02 5.48 0.66
N ASP A 80 0.17 5.50 -0.66
CA ASP A 80 -0.84 5.95 -1.61
C ASP A 80 -1.80 4.80 -2.01
N GLY A 81 -1.92 4.49 -3.30
CA GLY A 81 -2.80 3.43 -3.80
C GLY A 81 -2.10 2.07 -3.93
N PHE A 82 -2.77 1.18 -4.66
CA PHE A 82 -2.38 -0.22 -4.82
C PHE A 82 -0.91 -0.44 -5.21
N ILE A 83 -0.38 0.33 -6.16
CA ILE A 83 1.01 0.16 -6.63
C ILE A 83 2.02 0.49 -5.52
N CYS A 84 1.82 1.61 -4.81
CA CYS A 84 2.67 2.01 -3.68
C CYS A 84 2.61 0.97 -2.56
N THR A 85 1.41 0.50 -2.22
CA THR A 85 1.21 -0.51 -1.18
C THR A 85 1.82 -1.86 -1.57
N ALA A 86 1.75 -2.25 -2.84
CA ALA A 86 2.36 -3.49 -3.33
C ALA A 86 3.91 -3.45 -3.25
N ALA A 87 4.51 -2.29 -3.52
CA ALA A 87 5.95 -2.08 -3.29
C ALA A 87 6.28 -2.18 -1.79
N ALA A 88 5.52 -1.48 -0.95
CA ALA A 88 5.71 -1.51 0.50
C ALA A 88 5.63 -2.93 1.08
N ALA A 89 4.69 -3.74 0.59
CA ALA A 89 4.47 -5.11 1.06
C ALA A 89 5.69 -6.03 0.95
N VAL A 90 6.61 -5.76 0.02
CA VAL A 90 7.89 -6.50 -0.07
C VAL A 90 8.65 -6.40 1.25
N LEU A 91 8.69 -5.21 1.86
CA LEU A 91 9.41 -4.97 3.11
C LEU A 91 8.78 -5.72 4.27
N GLU A 92 7.45 -5.71 4.37
CA GLU A 92 6.73 -6.46 5.41
C GLU A 92 6.97 -7.97 5.30
N ARG A 93 7.06 -8.49 4.07
CA ARG A 93 7.38 -9.89 3.83
C ARG A 93 8.85 -10.21 4.08
N CYS A 94 9.77 -9.25 3.92
CA CYS A 94 11.17 -9.40 4.29
C CYS A 94 11.36 -9.43 5.81
N ALA A 95 10.66 -8.56 6.54
CA ALA A 95 10.74 -8.45 7.99
C ALA A 95 9.39 -7.96 8.54
N PRO A 96 8.68 -8.79 9.33
CA PRO A 96 7.43 -8.38 9.98
C PRO A 96 7.64 -7.11 10.83
N GLY A 97 6.72 -6.14 10.75
CA GLY A 97 6.84 -4.83 11.39
C GLY A 97 7.77 -3.84 10.66
N ALA A 98 8.25 -4.18 9.46
CA ALA A 98 8.98 -3.24 8.62
C ALA A 98 8.10 -2.06 8.17
N LEU A 99 6.78 -2.19 8.21
CA LEU A 99 5.85 -1.12 7.85
C LEU A 99 5.19 -0.42 9.04
N ASP A 100 5.66 -0.60 10.28
CA ASP A 100 5.08 0.04 11.47
C ASP A 100 5.16 1.57 11.45
N HIS A 101 6.15 2.13 10.72
CA HIS A 101 6.27 3.58 10.51
C HIS A 101 5.34 4.12 9.41
N THR A 102 4.50 3.27 8.81
CA THR A 102 3.65 3.64 7.67
C THR A 102 2.16 3.60 8.00
N VAL A 103 1.43 4.56 7.43
CA VAL A 103 -0.04 4.62 7.46
C VAL A 103 -0.60 4.53 6.04
N ALA A 104 -1.77 3.92 5.86
CA ALA A 104 -2.44 3.91 4.56
C ALA A 104 -3.21 5.21 4.35
N GLY A 105 -2.79 6.02 3.38
CA GLY A 105 -3.42 7.31 3.09
C GLY A 105 -4.84 7.16 2.55
N HIS A 106 -5.04 6.22 1.62
CA HIS A 106 -6.38 5.91 1.11
C HIS A 106 -6.51 4.45 0.68
N VAL A 107 -7.74 4.00 0.50
CA VAL A 107 -8.04 2.79 -0.28
C VAL A 107 -8.45 3.18 -1.70
N SER A 108 -7.54 2.92 -2.64
CA SER A 108 -7.83 2.97 -4.08
C SER A 108 -9.10 2.20 -4.49
N ALA A 109 -9.79 2.67 -5.52
CA ALA A 109 -10.87 1.97 -6.20
C ALA A 109 -10.42 0.73 -7.00
N GLU A 110 -9.10 0.46 -7.07
CA GLU A 110 -8.59 -0.84 -7.51
C GLU A 110 -9.07 -1.94 -6.55
N GLY A 111 -9.85 -2.89 -7.06
CA GLY A 111 -10.54 -3.89 -6.24
C GLY A 111 -9.62 -4.69 -5.32
N ALA A 112 -8.39 -4.97 -5.77
CA ALA A 112 -7.39 -5.73 -5.01
C ALA A 112 -6.74 -4.93 -3.86
N HIS A 113 -6.89 -3.60 -3.81
CA HIS A 113 -6.18 -2.79 -2.81
C HIS A 113 -6.70 -3.01 -1.39
N ARG A 114 -8.02 -3.19 -1.22
CA ARG A 114 -8.61 -3.49 0.09
C ARG A 114 -8.10 -4.81 0.66
N ALA A 115 -8.00 -5.84 -0.18
CA ALA A 115 -7.43 -7.13 0.21
C ALA A 115 -5.96 -6.98 0.62
N LEU A 116 -5.16 -6.24 -0.18
CA LEU A 116 -3.77 -5.97 0.14
C LEU A 116 -3.59 -5.25 1.48
N LEU A 117 -4.39 -4.22 1.74
CA LEU A 117 -4.38 -3.51 3.02
C LEU A 117 -4.77 -4.44 4.19
N GLY A 118 -5.72 -5.35 3.97
CA GLY A 118 -6.08 -6.40 4.91
C GLY A 118 -4.92 -7.32 5.26
N HIS A 119 -4.15 -7.78 4.26
CA HIS A 119 -2.94 -8.58 4.49
C HIS A 119 -1.86 -7.83 5.29
N LEU A 120 -1.79 -6.51 5.15
CA LEU A 120 -0.85 -5.65 5.88
C LEU A 120 -1.40 -5.16 7.24
N GLY A 121 -2.64 -5.48 7.59
CA GLY A 121 -3.29 -4.98 8.81
C GLY A 121 -3.44 -3.46 8.86
N LYS A 122 -3.55 -2.79 7.70
CA LYS A 122 -3.60 -1.32 7.62
C LYS A 122 -5.01 -0.82 7.29
N ALA A 123 -5.60 -0.05 8.21
CA ALA A 123 -6.81 0.70 7.93
C ALA A 123 -6.48 1.98 7.13
N PRO A 124 -7.16 2.25 6.00
CA PRO A 124 -6.96 3.48 5.24
C PRO A 124 -7.56 4.69 5.96
N LEU A 125 -6.91 5.85 5.86
CA LEU A 125 -7.44 7.12 6.38
C LEU A 125 -8.61 7.65 5.53
N LEU A 126 -8.59 7.37 4.22
CA LEU A 126 -9.57 7.88 3.26
C LEU A 126 -10.14 6.76 2.37
N ASP A 127 -11.42 6.83 2.06
CA ASP A 127 -12.10 6.00 1.06
C ASP A 127 -12.93 6.93 0.16
N LEU A 128 -12.31 7.39 -0.92
CA LEU A 128 -12.84 8.45 -1.79
C LEU A 128 -12.99 8.02 -3.25
N GLY A 129 -12.86 6.71 -3.53
CA GLY A 129 -12.94 6.18 -4.89
C GLY A 129 -11.79 6.62 -5.83
N LEU A 130 -10.64 7.02 -5.28
CA LEU A 130 -9.48 7.47 -6.05
C LEU A 130 -8.78 6.28 -6.72
N ARG A 131 -8.21 6.48 -7.92
CA ARG A 131 -7.41 5.45 -8.62
C ARG A 131 -6.31 6.02 -9.53
N LEU A 132 -5.96 7.28 -9.35
CA LEU A 132 -4.94 7.95 -10.17
C LEU A 132 -3.53 7.41 -9.89
N GLY A 133 -3.21 7.20 -8.61
CA GLY A 133 -1.83 6.93 -8.19
C GLY A 133 -1.05 8.24 -8.00
N GLU A 134 0.24 8.22 -8.36
CA GLU A 134 1.14 9.39 -8.33
C GLU A 134 1.34 10.01 -6.93
N GLY A 135 0.96 9.31 -5.86
CA GLY A 135 1.02 9.85 -4.50
C GLY A 135 -0.15 10.77 -4.15
N SER A 136 -1.16 10.89 -5.03
CA SER A 136 -2.27 11.83 -4.87
C SER A 136 -3.12 11.58 -3.63
N GLY A 137 -3.49 10.32 -3.35
CA GLY A 137 -4.27 9.97 -2.17
C GLY A 137 -3.45 10.09 -0.87
N ALA A 138 -2.17 9.76 -0.92
CA ALA A 138 -1.24 10.02 0.19
C ALA A 138 -1.14 11.54 0.48
N ALA A 139 -1.00 12.37 -0.55
CA ALA A 139 -0.93 13.82 -0.42
C ALA A 139 -2.20 14.42 0.18
N LEU A 140 -3.38 13.95 -0.24
CA LEU A 140 -4.66 14.34 0.35
C LEU A 140 -4.74 13.96 1.84
N ALA A 141 -4.28 12.77 2.20
CA ALA A 141 -4.29 12.29 3.58
C ALA A 141 -3.37 13.08 4.53
N ILE A 142 -2.37 13.82 4.02
CA ILE A 142 -1.50 14.68 4.84
C ILE A 142 -2.33 15.68 5.66
N GLY A 143 -3.40 16.23 5.08
CA GLY A 143 -4.27 17.18 5.78
C GLY A 143 -4.93 16.58 7.02
N VAL A 144 -5.43 15.34 6.90
CA VAL A 144 -6.04 14.59 8.00
C VAL A 144 -5.01 14.33 9.10
N LEU A 145 -3.81 13.87 8.73
CA LEU A 145 -2.76 13.58 9.70
C LEU A 145 -2.29 14.84 10.44
N LYS A 146 -2.14 15.97 9.74
CA LYS A 146 -1.84 17.26 10.37
C LYS A 146 -2.93 17.72 11.33
N GLY A 147 -4.21 17.53 10.95
CA GLY A 147 -5.35 17.81 11.83
C GLY A 147 -5.31 16.98 13.11
N ALA A 148 -5.06 15.67 12.99
CA ALA A 148 -4.92 14.78 14.13
C ALA A 148 -3.76 15.20 15.06
N LEU A 149 -2.61 15.56 14.48
CA LEU A 149 -1.48 16.07 15.26
C LEU A 149 -1.81 17.38 15.98
N ALA A 150 -2.48 18.32 15.31
CA ALA A 150 -2.90 19.58 15.92
C ALA A 150 -3.89 19.37 17.08
N CYS A 151 -4.83 18.43 16.95
CA CYS A 151 -5.70 18.04 18.05
C CYS A 151 -4.90 17.42 19.21
N HIS A 152 -3.96 16.53 18.91
CA HIS A 152 -3.18 15.84 19.93
C HIS A 152 -2.22 16.76 20.71
N SER A 153 -1.53 17.67 20.02
CA SER A 153 -0.50 18.53 20.63
C SER A 153 -0.97 19.93 20.98
N GLY A 154 -2.11 20.37 20.46
CA GLY A 154 -2.58 21.76 20.57
C GLY A 154 -3.93 21.95 21.27
N MET A 155 -4.68 20.88 21.57
CA MET A 155 -5.91 21.03 22.35
C MET A 155 -5.61 21.17 23.84
N SER A 156 -6.32 22.11 24.48
CA SER A 156 -6.33 22.24 25.93
C SER A 156 -6.86 20.98 26.59
N THR A 157 -6.24 20.58 27.70
CA THR A 157 -6.78 19.56 28.60
C THR A 157 -8.07 20.07 29.26
N PHE A 158 -8.88 19.18 29.83
CA PHE A 158 -10.10 19.59 30.55
C PHE A 158 -9.81 20.60 31.67
N ALA A 159 -8.69 20.45 32.39
CA ALA A 159 -8.26 21.38 33.42
C ALA A 159 -7.96 22.78 32.84
N GLU A 160 -7.23 22.84 31.73
CA GLU A 160 -6.90 24.10 31.04
C GLU A 160 -8.14 24.78 30.43
N ALA A 161 -9.10 23.99 29.95
CA ALA A 161 -10.34 24.46 29.37
C ALA A 161 -11.43 24.81 30.41
N GLY A 162 -11.16 24.62 31.71
CA GLY A 162 -12.13 24.88 32.78
C GLY A 162 -13.34 23.94 32.76
N VAL A 163 -13.19 22.74 32.21
CA VAL A 163 -14.24 21.73 32.17
C VAL A 163 -14.18 20.87 33.43
N VAL A 164 -15.20 20.97 34.27
CA VAL A 164 -15.39 20.13 35.46
C VAL A 164 -15.84 18.74 35.03
N GLY A 165 -15.12 17.70 35.47
CA GLY A 165 -15.43 16.31 35.13
C GLY A 165 -16.85 15.92 35.56
N GLY A 166 -17.60 15.32 34.64
CA GLY A 166 -18.92 14.73 34.88
C GLY A 166 -18.83 13.30 35.42
#